data_AF-A0A674F5C6-F1
#
_entry.id   AF-A0A674F5C6-F1
#
_cell.length_a   1.000
_cell.length_b   1.000
_cell.length_c   1.000
_cell.angle_alpha   90.00
_cell.angle_beta   90.00
_cell.angle_gamma   90.00
#
_symmetry.space_group_name_H-M   'P 1'
#
loop_
_entity.id
_entity.type
_entity.pdbx_description
1 polymer ?
#
loop_
_entity_poly.entity_id
_entity_poly.type
_entity_poly.pdbx_seq_one_letter_code
_entity_poly.pdbx_strand_id
1 'polypeptide(L)'
;QTLEEREQQTECEQHTLEYEQQTLECEKQTEYENMSLLEQQTEYEQLTLEGEQQTLEGEQQTEREQQTLELEQQTLDEQQTLEREQQTLELEQQTLEREQQTLEREQQTLEREQQTLELEQQTLEREQQTLEREQQTLEREQQTLERGQQTLELEQQTLEREQQTLEREQQTLELEQQTFEREQEKLELEQQTLEREQQTLEREQQTLEREQQTFELEQQTFEREQEKLEEMDLEALPIQSGHPAPSSEFNLGRNSRLVPPFNEKEVDVYFTLFERIATSLKWLQDIWSLLLQSVLVGKAQRVYAASSLNQSSDYATVKAAIPQAYELVPEAYRRQFHTVYTALRKDTVSLCPKLKQNNEREKNTFLLVRALQPIKSLVGTGVS
;
A
#
# COMPACT_ATOMS: atom_id res chain seq x y z
N GLN A 1 -70.26 196.21 68.00
CA GLN A 1 -69.91 195.06 68.87
C GLN A 1 -70.59 193.76 68.41
N THR A 2 -70.63 193.48 67.10
CA THR A 2 -71.14 192.22 66.54
C THR A 2 -70.31 191.74 65.33
N LEU A 3 -69.10 192.29 65.16
CA LEU A 3 -68.13 191.91 64.12
C LEU A 3 -66.94 191.11 64.69
N GLU A 4 -66.71 191.15 65.99
CA GLU A 4 -65.51 190.59 66.65
C GLU A 4 -65.68 189.10 67.03
N GLU A 5 -66.90 188.64 67.29
CA GLU A 5 -67.17 187.22 67.59
C GLU A 5 -67.19 186.33 66.32
N ARG A 6 -67.36 186.92 65.14
CA ARG A 6 -67.43 186.16 63.89
C ARG A 6 -66.06 185.86 63.28
N GLU A 7 -65.04 186.66 63.60
CA GLU A 7 -63.66 186.45 63.14
C GLU A 7 -62.94 185.38 63.97
N GLN A 8 -63.14 185.35 65.30
CA GLN A 8 -62.50 184.34 66.17
C GLN A 8 -63.03 182.92 65.96
N GLN A 9 -64.30 182.75 65.57
CA GLN A 9 -64.86 181.42 65.30
C GLN A 9 -64.37 180.85 63.96
N THR A 10 -64.13 181.69 62.96
CA THR A 10 -63.54 181.26 61.68
C THR A 10 -62.06 180.94 61.78
N GLU A 11 -61.28 181.64 62.62
CA GLU A 11 -59.86 181.28 62.85
C GLU A 11 -59.73 179.94 63.61
N CYS A 12 -60.61 179.66 64.58
CA CYS A 12 -60.60 178.38 65.30
C CYS A 12 -61.01 177.20 64.39
N GLU A 13 -61.98 177.39 63.49
CA GLU A 13 -62.39 176.36 62.53
C GLU A 13 -61.31 176.10 61.48
N GLN A 14 -60.63 177.13 60.96
CA GLN A 14 -59.50 176.97 60.03
C GLN A 14 -58.33 176.23 60.65
N HIS A 15 -57.95 176.56 61.89
CA HIS A 15 -56.83 175.91 62.57
C HIS A 15 -57.13 174.44 62.95
N THR A 16 -58.41 174.10 63.18
CA THR A 16 -58.83 172.71 63.42
C THR A 16 -58.78 171.89 62.13
N LEU A 17 -59.20 172.48 61.01
CA LEU A 17 -59.18 171.85 59.69
C LEU A 17 -57.75 171.63 59.16
N GLU A 18 -56.85 172.57 59.43
CA GLU A 18 -55.43 172.46 59.08
C GLU A 18 -54.73 171.36 59.90
N TYR A 19 -55.08 171.23 61.18
CA TYR A 19 -54.56 170.16 62.04
C TYR A 19 -55.09 168.78 61.61
N GLU A 20 -56.39 168.66 61.28
CA GLU A 20 -56.95 167.42 60.73
C GLU A 20 -56.32 167.05 59.39
N GLN A 21 -56.05 168.03 58.50
CA GLN A 21 -55.32 167.79 57.25
C GLN A 21 -53.89 167.29 57.49
N GLN A 22 -53.15 167.90 58.41
CA GLN A 22 -51.80 167.47 58.77
C GLN A 22 -51.77 166.07 59.40
N THR A 23 -52.76 165.76 60.24
CA THR A 23 -52.87 164.44 60.87
C THR A 23 -53.15 163.36 59.83
N LEU A 24 -54.06 163.65 58.88
CA LEU A 24 -54.41 162.77 57.79
C LEU A 24 -53.28 162.60 56.77
N GLU A 25 -52.45 163.63 56.59
CA GLU A 25 -51.24 163.57 55.75
C GLU A 25 -50.13 162.77 56.43
N CYS A 26 -49.99 162.86 57.76
CA CYS A 26 -49.07 162.04 58.54
C CYS A 26 -49.49 160.56 58.57
N GLU A 27 -50.78 160.27 58.70
CA GLU A 27 -51.33 158.90 58.60
C GLU A 27 -51.13 158.32 57.20
N LYS A 28 -51.36 159.09 56.13
CA LYS A 28 -51.06 158.68 54.76
C LYS A 28 -49.57 158.41 54.53
N GLN A 29 -48.70 159.23 55.11
CA GLN A 29 -47.25 159.07 55.00
C GLN A 29 -46.79 157.81 55.75
N THR A 30 -47.33 157.54 56.95
CA THR A 30 -47.03 156.31 57.69
C THR A 30 -47.64 155.07 57.05
N GLU A 31 -48.83 155.15 56.46
CA GLU A 31 -49.36 154.07 55.63
C GLU A 31 -48.48 153.82 54.40
N TYR A 32 -48.02 154.87 53.72
CA TYR A 32 -47.12 154.74 52.57
C TYR A 32 -45.77 154.13 52.96
N GLU A 33 -45.19 154.56 54.07
CA GLU A 33 -43.94 154.01 54.60
C GLU A 33 -44.11 152.56 55.08
N ASN A 34 -45.23 152.23 55.73
CA ASN A 34 -45.55 150.86 56.13
C ASN A 34 -45.80 149.96 54.92
N MET A 35 -46.46 150.47 53.88
CA MET A 35 -46.72 149.74 52.65
C MET A 35 -45.40 149.55 51.87
N SER A 36 -44.53 150.56 51.83
CA SER A 36 -43.19 150.46 51.20
C SER A 36 -42.26 149.51 51.95
N LEU A 37 -42.30 149.51 53.29
CA LEU A 37 -41.56 148.56 54.10
C LEU A 37 -42.10 147.13 53.93
N LEU A 38 -43.42 146.96 53.82
CA LEU A 38 -44.04 145.68 53.53
C LEU A 38 -43.66 145.19 52.14
N GLU A 39 -43.63 146.07 51.12
CA GLU A 39 -43.14 145.76 49.78
C GLU A 39 -41.68 145.28 49.82
N GLN A 40 -40.79 146.00 50.52
CA GLN A 40 -39.38 145.58 50.68
C GLN A 40 -39.24 144.26 51.44
N GLN A 41 -40.06 144.01 52.46
CA GLN A 41 -40.08 142.74 53.17
C GLN A 41 -40.55 141.60 52.25
N THR A 42 -41.60 141.83 51.45
CA THR A 42 -42.08 140.83 50.50
C THR A 42 -41.08 140.57 49.37
N GLU A 43 -40.35 141.58 48.91
CA GLU A 43 -39.31 141.44 47.90
C GLU A 43 -38.09 140.69 48.46
N TYR A 44 -37.69 140.98 49.70
CA TYR A 44 -36.64 140.24 50.40
C TYR A 44 -37.04 138.78 50.64
N GLU A 45 -38.27 138.52 51.10
CA GLU A 45 -38.81 137.17 51.25
C GLU A 45 -38.87 136.42 49.91
N GLN A 46 -39.28 137.09 48.82
CA GLN A 46 -39.25 136.51 47.48
C GLN A 46 -37.83 136.16 47.02
N LEU A 47 -36.87 137.07 47.18
CA LEU A 47 -35.46 136.81 46.83
C LEU A 47 -34.85 135.69 47.68
N THR A 48 -35.24 135.60 48.95
CA THR A 48 -34.78 134.54 49.86
C THR A 48 -35.36 133.20 49.43
N LEU A 49 -36.66 133.13 49.11
CA LEU A 49 -37.32 131.94 48.58
C LEU A 49 -36.77 131.53 47.21
N GLU A 50 -36.43 132.49 46.34
CA GLU A 50 -35.82 132.22 45.03
C GLU A 50 -34.40 131.67 45.18
N GLY A 51 -33.62 132.20 46.14
CA GLY A 51 -32.31 131.65 46.51
C GLY A 51 -32.39 130.25 47.14
N GLU A 52 -33.38 130.01 48.00
CA GLU A 52 -33.69 128.67 48.55
C GLU A 52 -34.15 127.69 47.46
N GLN A 53 -34.95 128.14 46.48
CA GLN A 53 -35.32 127.31 45.33
C GLN A 53 -34.11 126.97 44.45
N GLN A 54 -33.24 127.94 44.15
CA GLN A 54 -32.03 127.70 43.36
C GLN A 54 -31.04 126.76 44.06
N THR A 55 -30.88 126.86 45.38
CA THR A 55 -30.05 125.93 46.15
C THR A 55 -30.63 124.53 46.16
N LEU A 56 -31.95 124.39 46.32
CA LEU A 56 -32.64 123.10 46.31
C LEU A 56 -32.66 122.46 44.91
N GLU A 57 -32.77 123.26 43.84
CA GLU A 57 -32.56 122.81 42.45
C GLU A 57 -31.12 122.36 42.21
N GLY A 58 -30.14 123.09 42.73
CA GLY A 58 -28.72 122.71 42.67
C GLY A 58 -28.42 121.41 43.40
N GLU A 59 -28.98 121.20 44.60
CA GLU A 59 -28.87 119.95 45.36
C GLU A 59 -29.52 118.78 44.61
N GLN A 60 -30.74 118.96 44.07
CA GLN A 60 -31.39 117.94 43.23
C GLN A 60 -30.59 117.61 41.98
N GLN A 61 -29.93 118.61 41.37
CA GLN A 61 -29.08 118.36 40.21
C GLN A 61 -27.81 117.59 40.60
N THR A 62 -27.22 117.90 41.75
CA THR A 62 -26.05 117.18 42.28
C THR A 62 -26.41 115.73 42.64
N GLU A 63 -27.58 115.49 43.21
CA GLU A 63 -28.09 114.15 43.52
C GLU A 63 -28.37 113.34 42.24
N ARG A 64 -28.95 113.98 41.21
CA ARG A 64 -29.10 113.36 39.88
C ARG A 64 -27.75 113.03 39.26
N GLU A 65 -26.76 113.92 39.36
CA GLU A 65 -25.40 113.70 38.87
C GLU A 65 -24.72 112.52 39.58
N GLN A 66 -24.88 112.40 40.91
CA GLN A 66 -24.41 111.24 41.68
C GLN A 66 -25.10 109.94 41.26
N GLN A 67 -26.42 109.95 41.08
CA GLN A 67 -27.16 108.79 40.59
C GLN A 67 -26.71 108.36 39.18
N THR A 68 -26.44 109.31 38.27
CA THR A 68 -25.88 108.98 36.96
C THR A 68 -24.47 108.41 37.05
N LEU A 69 -23.60 108.95 37.90
CA LEU A 69 -22.25 108.41 38.10
C LEU A 69 -22.29 107.00 38.68
N GLU A 70 -23.18 106.73 39.64
CA GLU A 70 -23.35 105.40 40.23
C GLU A 70 -23.87 104.40 39.20
N LEU A 71 -24.81 104.81 38.33
CA LEU A 71 -25.28 104.01 37.21
C LEU A 71 -24.17 103.73 36.19
N GLU A 72 -23.37 104.75 35.84
CA GLU A 72 -22.20 104.59 34.96
C GLU A 72 -21.18 103.62 35.56
N GLN A 73 -20.92 103.70 36.87
CA GLN A 73 -20.05 102.78 37.59
C GLN A 73 -20.56 101.33 37.52
N GLN A 74 -21.87 101.12 37.76
CA GLN A 74 -22.51 99.81 37.62
C GLN A 74 -22.37 99.28 36.19
N THR A 75 -22.62 100.10 35.18
CA THR A 75 -22.48 99.67 33.77
C THR A 75 -21.03 99.32 33.41
N LEU A 76 -20.04 100.01 33.99
CA LEU A 76 -18.63 99.70 33.79
C LEU A 76 -18.25 98.38 34.46
N ASP A 77 -18.73 98.13 35.67
CA ASP A 77 -18.51 96.87 36.38
C ASP A 77 -19.16 95.70 35.62
N GLU A 78 -20.37 95.88 35.10
CA GLU A 78 -21.04 94.91 34.21
C GLU A 78 -20.22 94.63 32.95
N GLN A 79 -19.68 95.67 32.29
CA GLN A 79 -18.81 95.50 31.13
C GLN A 79 -17.53 94.72 31.48
N GLN A 80 -16.90 95.01 32.62
CA GLN A 80 -15.72 94.27 33.07
C GLN A 80 -16.05 92.81 33.40
N THR A 81 -17.23 92.53 33.97
CA THR A 81 -17.66 91.14 34.19
C THR A 81 -17.89 90.41 32.87
N LEU A 82 -18.53 91.06 31.89
CA LEU A 82 -18.75 90.48 30.57
C LEU A 82 -17.44 90.19 29.84
N GLU A 83 -16.46 91.09 29.94
CA GLU A 83 -15.13 90.90 29.34
C GLU A 83 -14.39 89.71 29.98
N ARG A 84 -14.47 89.57 31.31
CA ARG A 84 -13.92 88.40 32.01
C ARG A 84 -14.61 87.10 31.56
N GLU A 85 -15.93 87.11 31.44
CA GLU A 85 -16.70 85.96 30.96
C GLU A 85 -16.31 85.56 29.52
N GLN A 86 -16.12 86.54 28.63
CA GLN A 86 -15.64 86.31 27.26
C GLN A 86 -14.24 85.70 27.24
N GLN A 87 -13.32 86.20 28.07
CA GLN A 87 -11.97 85.63 28.19
C GLN A 87 -12.01 84.18 28.71
N THR A 88 -12.86 83.87 29.69
CA THR A 88 -13.04 82.48 30.15
C THR A 88 -13.62 81.58 29.07
N LEU A 89 -14.60 82.05 28.31
CA LEU A 89 -15.19 81.30 27.19
C LEU A 89 -14.18 81.03 26.08
N GLU A 90 -13.31 82.00 25.78
CA GLU A 90 -12.24 81.83 24.80
C GLU A 90 -11.19 80.81 25.27
N LEU A 91 -10.81 80.86 26.55
CA LEU A 91 -9.93 79.85 27.13
C LEU A 91 -10.55 78.46 27.09
N GLU A 92 -11.84 78.32 27.43
CA GLU A 92 -12.58 77.06 27.35
C GLU A 92 -12.61 76.50 25.93
N GLN A 93 -12.87 77.34 24.92
CA GLN A 93 -12.83 76.95 23.52
C GLN A 93 -11.44 76.47 23.10
N GLN A 94 -10.38 77.18 23.50
CA GLN A 94 -9.01 76.75 23.20
C GLN A 94 -8.65 75.43 23.89
N THR A 95 -9.12 75.18 25.11
CA THR A 95 -8.95 73.86 25.75
C THR A 95 -9.70 72.77 25.01
N LEU A 96 -10.95 73.00 24.61
CA LEU A 96 -11.74 72.03 23.86
C LEU A 96 -11.10 71.70 22.50
N GLU A 97 -10.57 72.71 21.80
CA GLU A 97 -9.87 72.50 20.53
C GLU A 97 -8.59 71.68 20.73
N ARG A 98 -7.83 71.94 21.80
CA ARG A 98 -6.67 71.11 22.15
C ARG A 98 -7.08 69.67 22.43
N GLU A 99 -8.13 69.45 23.22
CA GLU A 99 -8.65 68.10 23.51
C GLU A 99 -9.08 67.37 22.23
N GLN A 100 -9.78 68.04 21.32
CA GLN A 100 -10.16 67.46 20.01
C GLN A 100 -8.94 67.06 19.18
N GLN A 101 -7.93 67.92 19.09
CA GLN A 101 -6.69 67.57 18.39
C GLN A 101 -5.94 66.42 19.07
N THR A 102 -6.06 66.27 20.39
CA THR A 102 -5.43 65.16 21.13
C THR A 102 -6.14 63.85 20.80
N LEU A 103 -7.47 63.86 20.84
CA LEU A 103 -8.31 62.72 20.48
C LEU A 103 -8.09 62.28 19.03
N GLU A 104 -7.97 63.23 18.09
CA GLU A 104 -7.69 62.92 16.68
C GLU A 104 -6.32 62.24 16.51
N ARG A 105 -5.29 62.71 17.24
CA ARG A 105 -3.97 62.07 17.23
C ARG A 105 -4.03 60.66 17.83
N GLU A 106 -4.78 60.45 18.90
CA GLU A 106 -4.98 59.12 19.50
C GLU A 106 -5.69 58.17 18.53
N GLN A 107 -6.74 58.63 17.84
CA GLN A 107 -7.43 57.84 16.81
C GLN A 107 -6.50 57.45 15.67
N GLN A 108 -5.71 58.40 15.14
CA GLN A 108 -4.73 58.09 14.10
C GLN A 108 -3.63 57.12 14.59
N THR A 109 -3.29 57.15 15.88
CA THR A 109 -2.31 56.23 16.45
C THR A 109 -2.91 54.82 16.54
N LEU A 110 -4.14 54.70 17.03
CA LEU A 110 -4.87 53.45 17.11
C LEU A 110 -5.09 52.82 15.72
N GLU A 111 -5.40 53.62 14.71
CA GLU A 111 -5.56 53.13 13.34
C GLU A 111 -4.24 52.56 12.78
N ARG A 112 -3.10 53.23 13.05
CA ARG A 112 -1.78 52.71 12.66
C ARG A 112 -1.43 51.42 13.39
N GLU A 113 -1.76 51.31 14.67
CA GLU A 113 -1.57 50.08 15.45
C GLU A 113 -2.43 48.93 14.90
N GLN A 114 -3.69 49.19 14.53
CA GLN A 114 -4.56 48.19 13.91
C GLN A 114 -4.02 47.72 12.56
N GLN A 115 -3.56 48.63 11.70
CA GLN A 115 -2.93 48.28 10.42
C GLN A 115 -1.66 47.44 10.64
N THR A 116 -0.87 47.76 11.66
CA THR A 116 0.35 47.00 12.00
C THR A 116 0.00 45.59 12.44
N LEU A 117 -0.98 45.44 13.34
CA LEU A 117 -1.50 44.14 13.79
C LEU A 117 -2.05 43.30 12.64
N GLU A 118 -2.76 43.91 11.69
CA GLU A 118 -3.27 43.21 10.51
C GLU A 118 -2.13 42.67 9.63
N LEU A 119 -1.09 43.47 9.39
CA LEU A 119 0.09 43.05 8.65
C LEU A 119 0.85 41.91 9.37
N GLU A 120 0.97 41.97 10.69
CA GLU A 120 1.57 40.91 11.50
C GLU A 120 0.76 39.61 11.38
N GLN A 121 -0.57 39.67 11.46
CA GLN A 121 -1.44 38.49 11.29
C GLN A 121 -1.30 37.88 9.89
N GLN A 122 -1.30 38.71 8.84
CA GLN A 122 -1.08 38.20 7.47
C GLN A 122 0.31 37.59 7.29
N THR A 123 1.32 38.12 7.98
CA THR A 123 2.68 37.57 7.94
C THR A 123 2.73 36.20 8.62
N LEU A 124 2.12 36.08 9.81
CA LEU A 124 2.02 34.82 10.55
C LEU A 124 1.26 33.76 9.76
N GLU A 125 0.18 34.14 9.07
CA GLU A 125 -0.59 33.21 8.22
C GLU A 125 0.27 32.69 7.05
N ARG A 126 1.05 33.56 6.41
CA ARG A 126 1.99 33.15 5.33
C ARG A 126 3.07 32.22 5.84
N GLU A 127 3.61 32.48 7.03
CA GLU A 127 4.59 31.59 7.68
C GLU A 127 3.98 30.21 8.00
N GLN A 128 2.76 30.17 8.54
CA GLN A 128 2.05 28.91 8.80
C GLN A 128 1.82 28.10 7.52
N GLN A 129 1.34 28.75 6.44
CA GLN A 129 1.18 28.08 5.15
C GLN A 129 2.50 27.59 4.56
N THR A 130 3.60 28.28 4.83
CA THR A 130 4.94 27.87 4.37
C THR A 130 5.40 26.63 5.12
N LEU A 131 5.26 26.64 6.46
CA LEU A 131 5.57 25.50 7.31
C LEU A 131 4.75 24.25 6.95
N GLU A 132 3.45 24.42 6.65
CA GLU A 132 2.60 23.31 6.21
C GLU A 132 3.08 22.71 4.88
N ARG A 133 3.48 23.54 3.92
CA ARG A 133 4.04 23.06 2.63
C ARG A 133 5.37 22.32 2.82
N GLU A 134 6.22 22.80 3.72
CA GLU A 134 7.47 22.13 4.07
C GLU A 134 7.21 20.76 4.72
N GLN A 135 6.26 20.67 5.65
CA GLN A 135 5.86 19.40 6.28
C GLN A 135 5.33 18.39 5.25
N GLN A 136 4.45 18.83 4.33
CA GLN A 136 3.96 17.97 3.25
C GLN A 136 5.08 17.52 2.30
N THR A 137 6.10 18.35 2.10
CA THR A 137 7.25 18.00 1.26
C THR A 137 8.11 16.94 1.95
N LEU A 138 8.39 17.13 3.24
CA LEU A 138 9.14 16.15 4.04
C LEU A 138 8.43 14.80 4.12
N GLU A 139 7.10 14.78 4.27
CA GLU A 139 6.32 13.54 4.27
C GLU A 139 6.43 12.80 2.92
N ARG A 140 6.37 13.52 1.79
CA ARG A 140 6.55 12.93 0.46
C ARG A 140 7.96 12.37 0.26
N GLU A 141 8.98 13.06 0.77
CA GLU A 141 10.37 12.58 0.73
C GLU A 141 10.54 11.30 1.57
N GLN A 142 9.95 11.25 2.77
CA GLN A 142 9.96 10.04 3.61
C GLN A 142 9.28 8.85 2.92
N GLN A 143 8.09 9.05 2.35
CA GLN A 143 7.39 7.99 1.60
C GLN A 143 8.20 7.51 0.38
N THR A 144 8.92 8.42 -0.28
CA THR A 144 9.78 8.07 -1.41
C THR A 144 10.99 7.24 -0.96
N LEU A 145 11.59 7.61 0.17
CA LEU A 145 12.70 6.86 0.78
C LEU A 145 12.27 5.46 1.21
N GLU A 146 11.11 5.32 1.86
CA GLU A 146 10.55 4.03 2.27
C GLU A 146 10.31 3.11 1.07
N ARG A 147 9.72 3.63 -0.01
CA ARG A 147 9.54 2.88 -1.27
C ARG A 147 10.89 2.46 -1.88
N GLY A 148 11.89 3.33 -1.84
CA GLY A 148 13.25 3.01 -2.27
C GLY A 148 13.86 1.88 -1.46
N GLN A 149 13.70 1.89 -0.13
CA GLN A 149 14.18 0.83 0.76
C GLN A 149 13.49 -0.51 0.49
N GLN A 150 12.16 -0.51 0.33
CA GLN A 150 11.41 -1.72 -0.03
C GLN A 150 11.85 -2.30 -1.37
N THR A 151 12.13 -1.44 -2.36
CA THR A 151 12.61 -1.87 -3.67
C THR A 151 13.98 -2.53 -3.56
N LEU A 152 14.90 -1.91 -2.80
CA LEU A 152 16.23 -2.46 -2.57
C LEU A 152 16.18 -3.81 -1.83
N GLU A 153 15.28 -3.96 -0.85
CA GLU A 153 15.08 -5.23 -0.14
C GLU A 153 14.60 -6.34 -1.10
N LEU A 154 13.65 -6.04 -1.98
CA LEU A 154 13.18 -7.00 -2.98
C LEU A 154 14.27 -7.39 -3.97
N GLU A 155 15.10 -6.43 -4.41
CA GLU A 155 16.27 -6.70 -5.26
C GLU A 155 17.28 -7.60 -4.56
N GLN A 156 17.58 -7.35 -3.28
CA GLN A 156 18.48 -8.20 -2.48
C GLN A 156 17.93 -9.62 -2.35
N GLN A 157 16.65 -9.78 -2.02
CA GLN A 157 16.03 -11.12 -1.94
C GLN A 157 15.98 -11.83 -3.29
N THR A 158 15.87 -11.09 -4.40
CA THR A 158 15.91 -11.67 -5.75
C THR A 158 17.32 -12.17 -6.06
N LEU A 159 18.33 -11.36 -5.79
CA LEU A 159 19.73 -11.73 -5.97
C LEU A 159 20.11 -12.96 -5.12
N GLU A 160 19.65 -13.04 -3.88
CA GLU A 160 19.88 -14.21 -3.02
C GLU A 160 19.25 -15.48 -3.61
N ARG A 161 18.03 -15.40 -4.15
CA ARG A 161 17.37 -16.53 -4.83
C ARG A 161 18.11 -16.96 -6.08
N GLU A 162 18.61 -16.01 -6.87
CA GLU A 162 19.43 -16.31 -8.05
C GLU A 162 20.74 -17.01 -7.65
N GLN A 163 21.43 -16.52 -6.61
CA GLN A 163 22.64 -17.17 -6.09
C GLN A 163 22.37 -18.61 -5.62
N GLN A 164 21.30 -18.83 -4.86
CA GLN A 164 20.93 -20.19 -4.44
C GLN A 164 20.53 -21.09 -5.61
N THR A 165 20.00 -20.53 -6.70
CA THR A 165 19.66 -21.30 -7.90
C THR A 165 20.94 -21.72 -8.61
N LEU A 166 21.88 -20.79 -8.79
CA LEU A 166 23.18 -21.05 -9.39
C LEU A 166 23.97 -22.10 -8.60
N GLU A 167 23.95 -22.04 -7.27
CA GLU A 167 24.60 -23.05 -6.43
C GLU A 167 24.01 -24.45 -6.63
N ARG A 168 22.68 -24.58 -6.74
CA ARG A 168 22.03 -25.86 -7.02
C ARG A 168 22.35 -26.40 -8.42
N GLU A 169 22.43 -25.51 -9.41
CA GLU A 169 22.85 -25.88 -10.76
C GLU A 169 24.30 -26.39 -10.77
N GLN A 170 25.20 -25.72 -10.06
CA GLN A 170 26.59 -26.16 -9.90
C GLN A 170 26.67 -27.55 -9.23
N GLN A 171 25.94 -27.78 -8.14
CA GLN A 171 25.88 -29.09 -7.49
C GLN A 171 25.33 -30.18 -8.40
N THR A 172 24.33 -29.85 -9.22
CA THR A 172 23.74 -30.80 -10.19
C THR A 172 24.76 -31.18 -11.25
N LEU A 173 25.48 -30.19 -11.81
CA LEU A 173 26.52 -30.40 -12.80
C LEU A 173 27.68 -31.25 -12.24
N GLU A 174 28.07 -31.02 -10.99
CA GLU A 174 29.09 -31.82 -10.31
C GLU A 174 28.66 -33.29 -10.17
N LEU A 175 27.40 -33.54 -9.79
CA LEU A 175 26.86 -34.90 -9.72
C LEU A 175 26.82 -35.57 -11.09
N GLU A 176 26.41 -34.85 -12.13
CA GLU A 176 26.42 -35.35 -13.50
C GLU A 176 27.84 -35.74 -13.96
N GLN A 177 28.84 -34.90 -13.67
CA GLN A 177 30.25 -35.21 -13.96
C GLN A 177 30.69 -36.48 -13.23
N GLN A 178 30.40 -36.61 -11.94
CA GLN A 178 30.75 -37.83 -11.19
C GLN A 178 30.01 -39.07 -11.72
N THR A 179 28.78 -38.95 -12.20
CA THR A 179 28.08 -40.08 -12.81
C THR A 179 28.72 -40.50 -14.13
N PHE A 180 29.11 -39.52 -14.95
CA PHE A 180 29.80 -39.77 -16.22
C PHE A 180 31.15 -40.46 -16.02
N GLU A 181 31.95 -40.01 -15.04
CA GLU A 181 33.21 -40.64 -14.68
C GLU A 181 33.02 -42.12 -14.28
N ARG A 182 32.02 -42.41 -13.44
CA ARG A 182 31.70 -43.80 -13.04
C ARG A 182 31.25 -44.67 -14.22
N GLU A 183 30.51 -44.11 -15.18
CA GLU A 183 30.13 -44.83 -16.39
C GLU A 183 31.36 -45.12 -17.28
N GLN A 184 32.30 -44.18 -17.39
CA GLN A 184 33.56 -44.41 -18.09
C GLN A 184 34.38 -45.52 -17.46
N GLU A 185 34.55 -45.51 -16.13
CA GLU A 185 35.27 -46.57 -15.40
C GLU A 185 34.61 -47.94 -15.61
N LYS A 186 33.28 -48.01 -15.58
CA LYS A 186 32.53 -49.24 -15.83
C LYS A 186 32.77 -49.76 -17.25
N LEU A 187 32.72 -48.87 -18.25
CA LEU A 187 32.96 -49.24 -19.64
C LEU A 187 34.38 -49.77 -19.85
N GLU A 188 35.37 -49.17 -19.19
CA GLU A 188 36.76 -49.64 -19.23
C GLU A 188 36.89 -51.04 -18.63
N LEU A 189 36.24 -51.31 -17.49
CA LEU A 189 36.24 -52.64 -16.88
C LEU A 189 35.57 -53.71 -17.77
N GLU A 190 34.46 -53.35 -18.43
CA GLU A 190 33.79 -54.24 -19.40
C GLU A 190 34.71 -54.55 -20.59
N GLN A 191 35.42 -53.56 -21.13
CA GLN A 191 36.41 -53.77 -22.20
C GLN A 191 37.53 -54.71 -21.76
N GLN A 192 38.11 -54.51 -20.58
CA GLN A 192 39.14 -55.38 -20.04
C GLN A 192 38.63 -56.82 -19.79
N THR A 193 37.35 -56.98 -19.45
CA THR A 193 36.74 -58.30 -19.25
C THR A 193 36.57 -59.01 -20.58
N LEU A 194 36.06 -58.32 -21.60
CA LEU A 194 35.92 -58.84 -22.96
C LEU A 194 37.27 -59.26 -23.55
N GLU A 195 38.33 -58.48 -23.32
CA GLU A 195 39.68 -58.83 -23.77
C GLU A 195 40.18 -60.14 -23.12
N ARG A 196 39.93 -60.32 -21.81
CA ARG A 196 40.28 -61.58 -21.12
C ARG A 196 39.50 -62.78 -21.64
N GLU A 197 38.21 -62.60 -21.94
CA GLU A 197 37.38 -63.65 -22.55
C GLU A 197 37.90 -64.02 -23.94
N GLN A 198 38.24 -63.04 -24.79
CA GLN A 198 38.85 -63.28 -26.10
C GLN A 198 40.15 -64.06 -26.00
N GLN A 199 41.06 -63.66 -25.09
CA GLN A 199 42.30 -64.41 -24.85
C GLN A 199 42.05 -65.83 -24.33
N THR A 200 40.97 -66.05 -23.57
CA THR A 200 40.60 -67.39 -23.08
C THR A 200 40.10 -68.27 -24.23
N LEU A 201 39.21 -67.73 -25.07
CA LEU A 201 38.71 -68.40 -26.26
C LEU A 201 39.85 -68.77 -27.23
N GLU A 202 40.82 -67.88 -27.41
CA GLU A 202 42.00 -68.15 -28.25
C GLU A 202 42.82 -69.33 -27.69
N ARG A 203 43.04 -69.39 -26.37
CA ARG A 203 43.74 -70.52 -25.73
C ARG A 203 42.95 -71.83 -25.87
N GLU A 204 41.63 -71.80 -25.76
CA GLU A 204 40.76 -72.97 -25.98
C GLU A 204 40.85 -73.44 -27.43
N GLN A 205 40.80 -72.54 -28.42
CA GLN A 205 40.98 -72.88 -29.84
C GLN A 205 42.34 -73.53 -30.09
N GLN A 206 43.42 -72.97 -29.55
CA GLN A 206 44.75 -73.58 -29.67
C GLN A 206 44.85 -74.94 -28.97
N THR A 207 44.06 -75.17 -27.91
CA THR A 207 44.02 -76.47 -27.22
C THR A 207 43.28 -77.50 -28.07
N LEU A 208 42.12 -77.12 -28.63
CA LEU A 208 41.35 -77.96 -29.53
C LEU A 208 42.14 -78.33 -30.81
N GLU A 209 42.90 -77.38 -31.37
CA GLU A 209 43.78 -77.64 -32.51
C GLU A 209 44.87 -78.67 -32.17
N ARG A 210 45.48 -78.57 -30.98
CA ARG A 210 46.44 -79.58 -30.50
C ARG A 210 45.79 -80.93 -30.30
N GLU A 211 44.58 -80.98 -29.73
CA GLU A 211 43.81 -82.23 -29.56
C GLU A 211 43.47 -82.87 -30.91
N GLN A 212 43.07 -82.07 -31.90
CA GLN A 212 42.85 -82.54 -33.27
C GLN A 212 44.13 -83.12 -33.88
N GLN A 213 45.26 -82.43 -33.76
CA GLN A 213 46.56 -82.95 -34.21
C GLN A 213 46.94 -84.26 -33.51
N THR A 214 46.70 -84.37 -32.20
CA THR A 214 46.95 -85.63 -31.48
C THR A 214 46.04 -86.75 -31.94
N PHE A 215 44.75 -86.46 -32.19
CA PHE A 215 43.80 -87.44 -32.70
C PHE A 215 44.15 -87.90 -34.12
N GLU A 216 44.58 -86.99 -34.99
CA GLU A 216 45.07 -87.33 -36.33
C GLU A 216 46.32 -88.23 -36.27
N LEU A 217 47.26 -87.94 -35.36
CA LEU A 217 48.42 -88.80 -35.13
C LEU A 217 48.02 -90.18 -34.61
N GLU A 218 47.11 -90.24 -33.64
CA GLU A 218 46.57 -91.51 -33.13
C GLU A 218 45.88 -92.30 -34.24
N GLN A 219 45.06 -91.66 -35.08
CA GLN A 219 44.43 -92.29 -36.23
C GLN A 219 45.47 -92.85 -37.20
N GLN A 220 46.52 -92.09 -37.55
CA GLN A 220 47.61 -92.59 -38.38
C GLN A 220 48.36 -93.76 -37.74
N THR A 221 48.56 -93.73 -36.41
CA THR A 221 49.16 -94.87 -35.71
C THR A 221 48.28 -96.10 -35.73
N PHE A 222 46.96 -95.95 -35.54
CA PHE A 222 45.99 -97.02 -35.61
C PHE A 222 45.89 -97.61 -37.03
N GLU A 223 45.88 -96.76 -38.06
CA GLU A 223 45.93 -97.19 -39.47
C GLU A 223 47.20 -98.00 -39.75
N ARG A 224 48.38 -97.53 -39.29
CA ARG A 224 49.63 -98.30 -39.42
C ARG A 224 49.61 -99.62 -38.65
N GLU A 225 48.97 -99.66 -37.48
CA GLU A 225 48.78 -100.90 -36.73
C GLU A 225 47.81 -101.85 -37.44
N GLN A 226 46.72 -101.35 -38.03
CA GLN A 226 45.83 -102.14 -38.88
C GLN A 226 46.56 -102.66 -40.12
N GLU A 227 47.35 -101.83 -40.81
CA GLU A 227 48.17 -102.25 -41.95
C GLU A 227 49.15 -103.35 -41.54
N LYS A 228 49.81 -103.23 -40.37
CA LYS A 228 50.65 -104.30 -39.83
C LYS A 228 49.87 -105.57 -39.49
N LEU A 229 48.65 -105.42 -38.97
CA LEU A 229 47.78 -106.54 -38.63
C LEU A 229 47.29 -107.24 -39.91
N GLU A 230 46.95 -106.49 -40.96
CA GLU A 230 46.63 -107.00 -42.30
C GLU A 230 47.85 -107.63 -42.99
N GLU A 231 49.05 -107.06 -42.79
CA GLU A 231 50.31 -107.64 -43.27
C GLU A 231 50.65 -108.95 -42.53
N MET A 232 50.24 -109.08 -41.26
CA MET A 232 50.30 -110.34 -40.50
C MET A 232 49.20 -111.35 -40.89
N ASP A 233 48.02 -110.89 -41.33
CA ASP A 233 46.91 -111.74 -41.78
C ASP A 233 47.05 -112.22 -43.26
N LEU A 234 48.08 -111.76 -43.97
CA LEU A 234 48.43 -112.20 -45.34
C LEU A 234 49.02 -113.62 -45.44
N GLU A 235 48.84 -114.45 -44.40
CA GLU A 235 49.07 -115.91 -44.42
C GLU A 235 47.83 -116.74 -44.00
N ALA A 236 46.62 -116.17 -43.98
CA ALA A 236 45.37 -116.96 -43.98
C ALA A 236 44.13 -116.16 -44.48
N LEU A 237 43.48 -116.63 -45.55
CA LEU A 237 42.17 -116.17 -46.04
C LEU A 237 41.08 -117.25 -45.79
N PRO A 238 39.78 -116.96 -45.96
CA PRO A 238 38.97 -115.83 -45.46
C PRO A 238 37.56 -116.29 -44.96
N ILE A 239 36.69 -115.38 -44.48
CA ILE A 239 35.20 -115.36 -44.65
C ILE A 239 34.69 -114.00 -44.09
N GLN A 240 34.41 -113.02 -44.95
CA GLN A 240 33.08 -112.62 -45.46
C GLN A 240 32.12 -111.96 -44.45
N SER A 241 32.12 -110.62 -44.52
CA SER A 241 30.99 -109.73 -44.88
C SER A 241 29.71 -109.74 -44.04
N GLY A 242 29.28 -108.53 -43.65
CA GLY A 242 27.84 -108.24 -43.53
C GLY A 242 27.47 -107.06 -42.65
N HIS A 243 27.69 -105.82 -43.12
CA HIS A 243 26.73 -104.75 -42.86
C HIS A 243 25.57 -104.92 -43.87
N PRO A 244 24.31 -104.62 -43.49
CA PRO A 244 23.84 -103.28 -43.82
C PRO A 244 22.78 -102.65 -42.89
N ALA A 245 22.87 -101.32 -42.87
CA ALA A 245 21.80 -100.32 -42.98
C ALA A 245 20.97 -99.93 -41.73
N PRO A 246 20.71 -98.61 -41.58
CA PRO A 246 20.20 -98.02 -40.36
C PRO A 246 18.67 -98.09 -40.32
N SER A 247 18.13 -98.63 -39.24
CA SER A 247 16.78 -98.30 -38.81
C SER A 247 16.73 -96.80 -38.52
N SER A 248 15.81 -96.10 -39.18
CA SER A 248 15.49 -94.70 -38.93
C SER A 248 14.94 -94.55 -37.51
N GLU A 249 15.83 -94.54 -36.52
CA GLU A 249 15.51 -94.19 -35.15
C GLU A 249 15.23 -92.68 -35.12
N PHE A 250 13.95 -92.34 -34.96
CA PHE A 250 13.55 -90.97 -34.68
C PHE A 250 14.12 -90.58 -33.30
N ASN A 251 15.31 -90.00 -33.31
CA ASN A 251 16.08 -89.68 -32.12
C ASN A 251 15.46 -88.47 -31.39
N LEU A 252 14.65 -88.73 -30.36
CA LEU A 252 14.01 -87.69 -29.52
C LEU A 252 15.02 -86.66 -28.98
N GLY A 253 16.23 -87.11 -28.63
CA GLY A 253 17.30 -86.27 -28.06
C GLY A 253 17.99 -85.32 -29.04
N ARG A 254 17.92 -85.57 -30.36
CA ARG A 254 18.44 -84.63 -31.38
C ARG A 254 17.44 -83.50 -31.63
N ASN A 255 16.15 -83.81 -31.63
CA ASN A 255 15.09 -82.84 -31.90
C ASN A 255 14.80 -81.92 -30.68
N SER A 256 15.01 -82.39 -29.45
CA SER A 256 14.85 -81.54 -28.24
C SER A 256 15.85 -80.38 -28.16
N ARG A 257 17.02 -80.49 -28.81
CA ARG A 257 18.03 -79.41 -28.87
C ARG A 257 17.68 -78.27 -29.85
N LEU A 258 16.70 -78.49 -30.73
CA LEU A 258 16.25 -77.51 -31.73
C LEU A 258 15.03 -76.72 -31.26
N VAL A 259 14.47 -77.05 -30.10
CA VAL A 259 13.35 -76.33 -29.51
C VAL A 259 13.89 -75.07 -28.84
N PRO A 260 13.39 -73.87 -29.17
CA PRO A 260 13.79 -72.63 -28.52
C PRO A 260 13.58 -72.69 -27.00
N PRO A 261 14.43 -72.07 -26.17
CA PRO A 261 14.23 -72.07 -24.73
C PRO A 261 12.95 -71.31 -24.35
N PHE A 262 12.19 -71.86 -23.39
CA PHE A 262 10.94 -71.26 -22.94
C PHE A 262 11.19 -69.95 -22.17
N ASN A 263 10.55 -68.86 -22.60
CA ASN A 263 10.62 -67.56 -21.95
C ASN A 263 9.29 -67.23 -21.26
N GLU A 264 9.32 -67.13 -19.92
CA GLU A 264 8.14 -66.83 -19.10
C GLU A 264 7.52 -65.43 -19.33
N LYS A 265 8.23 -64.52 -20.00
CA LYS A 265 7.77 -63.14 -20.25
C LYS A 265 6.94 -62.98 -21.53
N GLU A 266 7.02 -63.93 -22.46
CA GLU A 266 6.38 -63.86 -23.79
C GLU A 266 5.77 -65.21 -24.19
N VAL A 267 4.95 -65.78 -23.29
CA VAL A 267 4.37 -67.12 -23.43
C VAL A 267 3.55 -67.27 -24.73
N ASP A 268 2.84 -66.23 -25.16
CA ASP A 268 1.98 -66.27 -26.36
C ASP A 268 2.78 -66.30 -27.68
N VAL A 269 3.92 -65.62 -27.72
CA VAL A 269 4.81 -65.57 -28.89
C VAL A 269 5.54 -66.91 -29.04
N TYR A 270 5.90 -67.54 -27.92
CA TYR A 270 6.61 -68.81 -27.89
C TYR A 270 5.83 -69.95 -28.58
N PHE A 271 4.53 -70.11 -28.31
CA PHE A 271 3.72 -71.17 -28.94
C PHE A 271 3.62 -70.98 -30.47
N THR A 272 3.55 -69.73 -30.92
CA THR A 272 3.53 -69.40 -32.35
C THR A 272 4.86 -69.77 -33.04
N LEU A 273 5.99 -69.52 -32.38
CA LEU A 273 7.31 -69.89 -32.89
C LEU A 273 7.52 -71.41 -32.89
N PHE A 274 7.09 -72.08 -31.82
CA PHE A 274 7.15 -73.54 -31.70
C PHE A 274 6.36 -74.23 -32.81
N GLU A 275 5.12 -73.80 -33.09
CA GLU A 275 4.28 -74.36 -34.17
C GLU A 275 4.90 -74.17 -35.55
N ARG A 276 5.52 -73.02 -35.79
CA ARG A 276 6.17 -72.73 -37.08
C ARG A 276 7.38 -73.63 -37.31
N ILE A 277 8.19 -73.86 -36.26
CA ILE A 277 9.35 -74.76 -36.31
C ILE A 277 8.91 -76.22 -36.45
N ALA A 278 7.94 -76.66 -35.64
CA ALA A 278 7.43 -78.02 -35.65
C ALA A 278 6.77 -78.38 -37.00
N THR A 279 6.05 -77.45 -37.60
CA THR A 279 5.46 -77.61 -38.95
C THR A 279 6.55 -77.61 -40.03
N SER A 280 7.55 -76.73 -39.93
CA SER A 280 8.67 -76.66 -40.88
C SER A 280 9.53 -77.93 -40.88
N LEU A 281 9.71 -78.55 -39.71
CA LEU A 281 10.48 -79.78 -39.52
C LEU A 281 9.62 -81.06 -39.60
N LYS A 282 8.31 -80.91 -39.88
CA LYS A 282 7.34 -82.00 -40.02
C LYS A 282 7.31 -82.96 -38.82
N TRP A 283 7.33 -82.42 -37.60
CA TRP A 283 7.22 -83.24 -36.38
C TRP A 283 5.79 -83.81 -36.24
N LEU A 284 5.68 -85.09 -35.85
CA LEU A 284 4.40 -85.74 -35.56
C LEU A 284 3.73 -85.07 -34.33
N GLN A 285 2.45 -84.74 -34.44
CA GLN A 285 1.69 -83.97 -33.44
C GLN A 285 1.66 -84.65 -32.06
N ASP A 286 1.70 -85.99 -32.04
CA ASP A 286 1.76 -86.80 -30.81
C ASP A 286 3.04 -86.57 -29.99
N ILE A 287 4.09 -86.03 -30.61
CA ILE A 287 5.40 -85.77 -29.99
C ILE A 287 5.53 -84.31 -29.52
N TRP A 288 4.62 -83.42 -29.96
CA TRP A 288 4.72 -81.99 -29.64
C TRP A 288 4.52 -81.72 -28.14
N SER A 289 3.62 -82.45 -27.50
CA SER A 289 3.40 -82.38 -26.05
C SER A 289 4.61 -82.87 -25.25
N LEU A 290 5.25 -83.96 -25.70
CA LEU A 290 6.48 -84.51 -25.11
C LEU A 290 7.68 -83.56 -25.24
N LEU A 291 7.83 -82.92 -26.41
CA LEU A 291 8.89 -81.92 -26.62
C LEU A 291 8.65 -80.69 -25.75
N LEU A 292 7.40 -80.25 -25.62
CA LEU A 292 7.05 -79.13 -24.77
C LEU A 292 7.36 -79.43 -23.30
N GLN A 293 7.05 -80.63 -22.78
CA GLN A 293 7.42 -81.03 -21.42
C GLN A 293 8.92 -80.88 -21.12
N SER A 294 9.78 -81.15 -22.10
CA SER A 294 11.24 -81.07 -21.91
C SER A 294 11.80 -79.64 -21.89
N VAL A 295 11.02 -78.65 -22.34
CA VAL A 295 11.48 -77.26 -22.49
C VAL A 295 10.72 -76.27 -21.60
N LEU A 296 9.52 -76.64 -21.11
CA LEU A 296 8.81 -75.82 -20.13
C LEU A 296 9.56 -75.76 -18.80
N VAL A 297 9.81 -74.54 -18.32
CA VAL A 297 10.46 -74.27 -17.03
C VAL A 297 9.50 -73.45 -16.16
N GLY A 298 9.60 -73.60 -14.84
CA GLY A 298 8.99 -72.67 -13.89
C GLY A 298 7.49 -72.88 -13.65
N LYS A 299 6.66 -71.86 -13.89
CA LYS A 299 5.20 -71.95 -13.61
C LYS A 299 4.46 -72.77 -14.68
N ALA A 300 4.90 -72.71 -15.94
CA ALA A 300 4.30 -73.48 -17.04
C ALA A 300 4.43 -74.99 -16.82
N GLN A 301 5.59 -75.44 -16.32
CA GLN A 301 5.85 -76.84 -16.01
C GLN A 301 4.93 -77.38 -14.90
N ARG A 302 4.62 -76.54 -13.90
CA ARG A 302 3.71 -76.90 -12.79
C ARG A 302 2.26 -77.05 -13.26
N VAL A 303 1.82 -76.21 -14.20
CA VAL A 303 0.47 -76.29 -14.79
C VAL A 303 0.35 -77.52 -15.68
N TYR A 304 1.41 -77.83 -16.44
CA TYR A 304 1.49 -79.06 -17.22
C TYR A 304 1.46 -80.31 -16.33
N ALA A 305 2.23 -80.34 -15.24
CA ALA A 305 2.24 -81.47 -14.29
C ALA A 305 0.93 -81.61 -13.48
N ALA A 306 0.18 -80.52 -13.30
CA ALA A 306 -1.13 -80.53 -12.62
C ALA A 306 -2.29 -80.96 -13.53
N SER A 307 -2.07 -81.00 -14.85
CA SER A 307 -3.07 -81.43 -15.83
C SER A 307 -3.15 -82.96 -15.87
N SER A 308 -4.34 -83.51 -16.11
CA SER A 308 -4.52 -84.97 -16.15
C SER A 308 -3.77 -85.62 -17.32
N LEU A 309 -3.36 -86.90 -17.19
CA LEU A 309 -2.55 -87.63 -18.19
C LEU A 309 -3.12 -87.60 -19.63
N ASN A 310 -4.45 -87.53 -19.76
CA ASN A 310 -5.13 -87.44 -21.07
C ASN A 310 -5.13 -86.02 -21.66
N GLN A 311 -5.01 -84.99 -20.81
CA GLN A 311 -4.89 -83.60 -21.23
C GLN A 311 -3.44 -83.22 -21.55
N SER A 312 -2.46 -83.86 -20.90
CA SER A 312 -1.04 -83.65 -21.15
C SER A 312 -0.54 -84.26 -22.47
N SER A 313 -1.25 -85.25 -23.02
CA SER A 313 -0.92 -85.85 -24.32
C SER A 313 -1.41 -85.02 -25.51
N ASP A 314 -2.44 -84.19 -25.33
CA ASP A 314 -3.02 -83.34 -26.38
C ASP A 314 -2.45 -81.92 -26.36
N TYR A 315 -1.74 -81.56 -27.43
CA TYR A 315 -1.12 -80.26 -27.59
C TYR A 315 -2.13 -79.09 -27.57
N ALA A 316 -3.35 -79.28 -28.10
CA ALA A 316 -4.35 -78.21 -28.16
C ALA A 316 -4.83 -77.80 -26.76
N THR A 317 -5.01 -78.77 -25.88
CA THR A 317 -5.40 -78.55 -24.48
C THR A 317 -4.28 -77.86 -23.69
N VAL A 318 -3.03 -78.26 -23.92
CA VAL A 318 -1.85 -77.68 -23.25
C VAL A 318 -1.57 -76.24 -23.70
N LYS A 319 -1.74 -75.95 -25.00
CA LYS A 319 -1.63 -74.59 -25.56
C LYS A 319 -2.62 -73.60 -24.94
N ALA A 320 -3.81 -74.05 -24.52
CA ALA A 320 -4.79 -73.19 -23.86
C ALA A 320 -4.51 -73.01 -22.36
N ALA A 321 -4.08 -74.08 -21.68
CA ALA A 321 -3.91 -74.08 -20.22
C ALA A 321 -2.69 -73.26 -19.75
N ILE A 322 -1.60 -73.25 -20.50
CA ILE A 322 -0.35 -72.59 -20.09
C ILE A 322 -0.48 -71.06 -20.13
N PRO A 323 -0.92 -70.39 -21.21
CA PRO A 323 -1.16 -68.95 -21.22
C PRO A 323 -2.17 -68.50 -20.16
N GLN A 324 -3.26 -69.25 -19.96
CA GLN A 324 -4.29 -68.97 -18.94
C GLN A 324 -3.71 -68.90 -17.52
N ALA A 325 -2.69 -69.70 -17.21
CA ALA A 325 -2.02 -69.68 -15.91
C ALA A 325 -1.07 -68.49 -15.72
N TYR A 326 -0.53 -67.92 -16.80
CA TYR A 326 0.27 -66.69 -16.76
C TYR A 326 -0.60 -65.43 -16.83
N GLU A 327 -1.82 -65.52 -17.37
CA GLU A 327 -2.85 -64.47 -17.34
C GLU A 327 -3.65 -64.39 -16.01
N LEU A 328 -3.22 -65.11 -14.96
CA LEU A 328 -3.73 -64.95 -13.58
C LEU A 328 -3.01 -63.84 -12.77
N VAL A 329 -2.29 -62.94 -13.45
CA VAL A 329 -1.64 -61.75 -12.88
C VAL A 329 -2.58 -60.52 -12.74
N PRO A 330 -3.69 -60.33 -13.47
CA PRO A 330 -4.58 -59.17 -13.28
C PRO A 330 -5.30 -59.15 -11.92
N GLU A 331 -5.66 -60.30 -11.34
CA GLU A 331 -6.32 -60.32 -10.02
C GLU A 331 -5.37 -60.03 -8.86
N ALA A 332 -4.11 -60.45 -8.97
CA ALA A 332 -3.07 -60.11 -8.01
C ALA A 332 -2.73 -58.60 -8.04
N TYR A 333 -2.64 -58.01 -9.23
CA TYR A 333 -2.49 -56.56 -9.40
C TYR A 333 -3.74 -55.78 -8.95
N ARG A 334 -4.96 -56.27 -9.24
CA ARG A 334 -6.20 -55.63 -8.76
C ARG A 334 -6.29 -55.61 -7.24
N ARG A 335 -5.88 -56.69 -6.55
CA ARG A 335 -5.89 -56.74 -5.08
C ARG A 335 -4.82 -55.84 -4.45
N GLN A 336 -3.62 -55.78 -5.02
CA GLN A 336 -2.57 -54.85 -4.56
C GLN A 336 -2.94 -53.39 -4.83
N PHE A 337 -3.49 -53.08 -6.01
CA PHE A 337 -3.95 -51.74 -6.36
C PHE A 337 -5.16 -51.30 -5.50
N HIS A 338 -6.11 -52.20 -5.21
CA HIS A 338 -7.21 -51.89 -4.27
C HIS A 338 -6.69 -51.62 -2.86
N THR A 339 -5.68 -52.37 -2.41
CA THR A 339 -5.08 -52.20 -1.06
C THR A 339 -4.35 -50.87 -0.95
N VAL A 340 -3.56 -50.49 -1.95
CA VAL A 340 -2.83 -49.21 -1.99
C VAL A 340 -3.78 -48.02 -2.19
N TYR A 341 -4.81 -48.17 -3.03
CA TYR A 341 -5.81 -47.13 -3.26
C TYR A 341 -6.74 -46.91 -2.05
N THR A 342 -7.11 -47.96 -1.31
CA THR A 342 -7.88 -47.81 -0.06
C THR A 342 -7.06 -47.26 1.09
N ALA A 343 -5.73 -47.46 1.10
CA ALA A 343 -4.81 -46.81 2.04
C ALA A 343 -4.70 -45.29 1.77
N LEU A 344 -4.43 -44.88 0.52
CA LEU A 344 -4.36 -43.46 0.10
C LEU A 344 -5.68 -42.70 0.32
N ARG A 345 -6.83 -43.38 0.20
CA ARG A 345 -8.16 -42.79 0.46
C ARG A 345 -8.46 -42.61 1.95
N LYS A 346 -7.86 -43.39 2.86
CA LYS A 346 -8.04 -43.23 4.30
C LYS A 346 -7.21 -42.07 4.85
N ASP A 347 -6.02 -41.82 4.29
CA ASP A 347 -5.15 -40.72 4.72
C ASP A 347 -5.69 -39.36 4.28
N THR A 348 -6.27 -39.27 3.08
CA THR A 348 -6.89 -38.04 2.55
C THR A 348 -8.16 -37.63 3.31
N VAL A 349 -8.93 -38.57 3.87
CA VAL A 349 -10.14 -38.25 4.67
C VAL A 349 -9.78 -37.80 6.09
N SER A 350 -8.60 -38.15 6.62
CA SER A 350 -8.16 -37.72 7.96
C SER A 350 -7.53 -36.32 8.01
N LEU A 351 -7.08 -35.78 6.87
CA LEU A 351 -6.48 -34.44 6.77
C LEU A 351 -7.50 -33.30 6.51
N CYS A 352 -8.76 -33.62 6.28
CA CYS A 352 -9.80 -32.65 5.90
C CYS A 352 -10.27 -31.62 6.95
N PRO A 353 -9.92 -31.65 8.25
CA PRO A 353 -10.20 -30.51 9.13
C PRO A 353 -9.12 -29.42 9.13
N LYS A 354 -7.93 -29.65 8.54
CA LYS A 354 -6.80 -28.70 8.63
C LYS A 354 -6.50 -27.89 7.36
N LEU A 355 -7.19 -28.16 6.25
CA LEU A 355 -6.95 -27.50 4.95
C LEU A 355 -7.94 -26.38 4.61
N LYS A 356 -8.71 -25.86 5.57
CA LYS A 356 -9.50 -24.62 5.37
C LYS A 356 -8.69 -23.33 5.55
N GLN A 357 -7.38 -23.40 5.79
CA GLN A 357 -6.56 -22.23 6.12
C GLN A 357 -5.35 -21.99 5.22
N ASN A 358 -5.20 -22.68 4.09
CA ASN A 358 -4.11 -22.37 3.14
C ASN A 358 -4.60 -22.43 1.69
N ASN A 359 -5.35 -21.39 1.33
CA ASN A 359 -5.79 -21.11 -0.02
C ASN A 359 -4.66 -20.43 -0.78
N GLU A 360 -3.73 -21.21 -1.35
CA GLU A 360 -2.81 -20.73 -2.41
C GLU A 360 -2.03 -21.87 -3.12
N ARG A 361 -2.03 -23.09 -2.60
CA ARG A 361 -1.37 -24.25 -3.24
C ARG A 361 -2.24 -25.08 -4.20
N GLU A 362 -3.52 -24.74 -4.39
CA GLU A 362 -4.44 -25.52 -5.23
C GLU A 362 -4.32 -25.26 -6.74
N LYS A 363 -3.55 -24.24 -7.17
CA LYS A 363 -3.31 -24.01 -8.61
C LYS A 363 -2.34 -25.01 -9.25
N ASN A 364 -1.45 -25.63 -8.48
CA ASN A 364 -0.44 -26.56 -9.03
C ASN A 364 -0.92 -28.02 -9.13
N THR A 365 -1.95 -28.41 -8.37
CA THR A 365 -2.48 -29.78 -8.44
C THR A 365 -3.40 -29.99 -9.65
N PHE A 366 -4.04 -28.93 -10.16
CA PHE A 366 -4.90 -28.99 -11.34
C PHE A 366 -4.11 -29.09 -12.66
N LEU A 367 -2.86 -28.64 -12.68
CA LEU A 367 -1.96 -28.74 -13.84
C LEU A 367 -1.39 -30.16 -14.02
N LEU A 368 -1.26 -30.94 -12.94
CA LEU A 368 -0.79 -32.34 -12.99
C LEU A 368 -1.84 -33.31 -13.53
N VAL A 369 -3.14 -33.02 -13.35
CA VAL A 369 -4.23 -33.83 -13.92
C VAL A 369 -4.42 -33.56 -15.42
N ARG A 370 -3.96 -32.40 -15.93
CA ARG A 370 -4.05 -32.02 -17.35
C ARG A 370 -2.84 -32.45 -18.18
N ALA A 371 -1.74 -32.88 -17.54
CA ALA A 371 -0.51 -33.32 -18.21
C ALA A 371 -0.47 -34.83 -18.56
N LEU A 372 -1.54 -35.59 -18.28
CA LEU A 372 -1.64 -37.03 -18.61
C LEU A 372 -2.69 -37.32 -19.70
N GLN A 373 -2.62 -36.60 -20.82
CA GLN A 373 -3.01 -37.08 -22.14
C GLN A 373 -1.91 -36.64 -23.12
N PRO A 374 -1.24 -37.55 -23.86
CA PRO A 374 -1.86 -38.10 -25.07
C PRO A 374 -1.32 -39.49 -25.52
N ILE A 375 -2.17 -40.52 -25.62
CA ILE A 375 -1.98 -41.62 -26.59
C ILE A 375 -3.34 -41.99 -27.19
N LYS A 376 -3.78 -41.21 -28.16
CA LYS A 376 -4.83 -41.58 -29.13
C LYS A 376 -4.50 -40.95 -30.48
N SER A 377 -3.36 -41.34 -31.06
CA SER A 377 -3.07 -41.12 -32.48
C SER A 377 -1.86 -41.97 -32.91
N LEU A 378 -2.06 -43.29 -33.06
CA LEU A 378 -1.23 -44.18 -33.90
C LEU A 378 -1.88 -45.57 -33.99
N VAL A 379 -3.10 -45.60 -34.54
CA VAL A 379 -3.55 -46.70 -35.42
C VAL A 379 -4.17 -46.00 -36.61
N GLY A 380 -3.35 -45.73 -37.61
CA GLY A 380 -3.78 -45.33 -38.93
C GLY A 380 -3.79 -46.57 -39.84
N THR A 381 -4.96 -46.83 -40.42
CA THR A 381 -5.16 -47.35 -41.80
C THR A 381 -4.55 -48.70 -42.22
N GLY A 382 -5.45 -49.62 -42.57
CA GLY A 382 -5.32 -50.65 -43.61
C GLY A 382 -6.74 -51.13 -43.94
N VAL A 383 -7.49 -50.42 -44.79
CA VAL A 383 -7.61 -50.55 -46.27
C VAL A 383 -8.27 -51.87 -46.70
N SER A 384 -9.33 -51.69 -47.49
CA SER A 384 -10.15 -52.64 -48.28
C SER A 384 -11.25 -53.42 -47.57
#